data_AF-A0A2T6D9C4-F1
#
_entry.id   AF-A0A2T6D9C4-F1
#
_cell.length_a   1.000
_cell.length_b   1.000
_cell.length_c   1.000
_cell.angle_alpha   90.00
_cell.angle_beta   90.00
_cell.angle_gamma   90.00
#
_symmetry.space_group_name_H-M   'P 1'
#
loop_
_entity.id
_entity.type
_entity.pdbx_description
1 polymer ?
#
loop_
_entity_poly.entity_id
_entity_poly.type
_entity_poly.pdbx_seq_one_letter_code
_entity_poly.pdbx_strand_id
1 'polypeptide(L)'
;MPFIVDSTLKDNIAYTLILADVLHWNLVRTDVKGTAEQMLTKAHMFLLGTIVESLTKEFIKGREAGACYKKRLEALEAMGVIDATLRSELEWLWAMRNRMHLFLISEAEYNLSLYSTFTHNRAVKAFRALLAALSAATTTDVAMT
;
A
#
# COMPACT_ATOMS: atom_id res chain seq x y z
N MET A 1 -7.98 6.87 11.83
CA MET A 1 -7.70 5.42 11.69
C MET A 1 -7.77 4.78 13.08
N PRO A 2 -8.92 4.21 13.48
CA PRO A 2 -9.15 3.74 14.85
C PRO A 2 -8.33 2.50 15.24
N PHE A 3 -7.89 1.71 14.25
CA PHE A 3 -7.17 0.45 14.47
C PHE A 3 -5.66 0.59 14.70
N ILE A 4 -5.09 1.78 14.47
CA ILE A 4 -3.69 2.04 14.76
C ILE A 4 -3.64 2.56 16.19
N VAL A 5 -2.92 1.87 17.08
CA VAL A 5 -2.79 2.32 18.47
C VAL A 5 -1.56 3.22 18.62
N ASP A 6 -0.41 2.77 18.10
CA ASP A 6 0.88 3.46 18.16
C ASP A 6 0.83 4.86 17.51
N SER A 7 1.08 5.89 18.31
CA SER A 7 1.10 7.30 17.87
C SER A 7 2.26 7.60 16.91
N THR A 8 3.43 7.00 17.13
CA THR A 8 4.60 7.21 16.27
C THR A 8 4.34 6.66 14.88
N LEU A 9 3.69 5.49 14.80
CA LEU A 9 3.30 4.91 13.53
C LEU A 9 2.25 5.77 12.81
N LYS A 10 1.28 6.34 13.53
CA LYS A 10 0.30 7.28 12.94
C LYS A 10 0.99 8.47 12.30
N ASP A 11 1.93 9.10 13.00
CA ASP A 11 2.65 10.27 12.50
C ASP A 11 3.48 9.91 11.27
N ASN A 12 4.20 8.78 11.31
CA ASN A 12 4.99 8.31 10.16
C ASN A 12 4.12 8.01 8.94
N ILE A 13 2.93 7.41 9.14
CA ILE A 13 1.97 7.21 8.04
C ILE A 13 1.46 8.56 7.51
N ALA A 14 1.16 9.52 8.39
CA ALA A 14 0.72 10.85 7.98
C ALA A 14 1.79 11.58 7.17
N TYR A 15 3.05 11.58 7.60
CA TYR A 15 4.17 12.15 6.84
C TYR A 15 4.36 11.46 5.49
N THR A 16 4.20 10.13 5.45
CA THR A 16 4.30 9.36 4.20
C THR A 16 3.16 9.72 3.23
N LEU A 17 1.94 9.94 3.73
CA LEU A 17 0.81 10.40 2.93
C LEU A 17 1.01 11.82 2.40
N ILE A 18 1.55 12.74 3.21
CA ILE A 18 1.92 14.09 2.76
C ILE A 18 2.93 14.02 1.62
N LEU A 19 3.96 13.17 1.74
CA LEU A 19 4.92 12.94 0.65
C LEU A 19 4.23 12.37 -0.60
N ALA A 20 3.33 11.40 -0.43
CA ALA A 20 2.55 10.83 -1.52
C ALA A 20 1.73 11.92 -2.25
N ASP A 21 1.08 12.81 -1.51
CA ASP A 21 0.32 13.93 -2.06
C ASP A 21 1.23 14.91 -2.84
N VAL A 22 2.44 15.20 -2.35
CA VAL A 22 3.41 16.03 -3.09
C VAL A 22 3.81 15.37 -4.41
N LEU A 23 4.06 14.06 -4.42
CA LEU A 23 4.38 13.33 -5.66
C LEU A 23 3.19 13.36 -6.64
N HIS A 24 1.97 13.15 -6.15
CA HIS A 24 0.76 13.22 -6.96
C HIS A 24 0.50 14.63 -7.50
N TRP A 25 0.74 15.66 -6.69
CA TRP A 25 0.67 17.05 -7.13
C TRP A 25 1.63 17.31 -8.29
N ASN A 26 2.87 16.84 -8.20
CA ASN A 26 3.83 16.96 -9.31
C ASN A 26 3.31 16.25 -10.57
N LEU A 27 2.77 15.04 -10.46
CA LEU A 27 2.21 14.29 -11.59
C LEU A 27 1.04 15.03 -12.28
N VAL A 28 0.19 15.71 -11.51
CA VAL A 28 -1.07 16.29 -12.03
C VAL A 28 -0.96 17.78 -12.36
N ARG A 29 -0.06 18.52 -11.70
CA ARG A 29 0.01 19.99 -11.76
C ARG A 29 1.26 20.53 -12.44
N THR A 30 2.18 19.68 -12.85
CA THR A 30 3.39 20.07 -13.59
C THR A 30 3.43 19.39 -14.95
N ASP A 31 4.23 19.92 -15.87
CA ASP A 31 4.41 19.34 -17.22
C ASP A 31 5.52 18.27 -17.24
N VAL A 32 5.53 17.40 -16.24
CA VAL A 32 6.46 16.27 -16.18
C VAL A 32 5.97 15.17 -17.12
N LYS A 33 6.84 14.71 -18.02
CA LYS A 33 6.53 13.72 -19.06
C LYS A 33 7.59 12.63 -19.17
N GLY A 34 7.21 11.54 -19.82
CA GLY A 34 8.12 10.45 -20.17
C GLY A 34 8.68 9.75 -18.93
N THR A 35 9.99 9.55 -18.88
CA THR A 35 10.63 8.81 -17.79
C THR A 35 10.44 9.46 -16.42
N ALA A 36 10.46 10.80 -16.33
CA ALA A 36 10.25 11.47 -15.07
C ALA A 36 8.83 11.24 -14.50
N GLU A 37 7.82 11.22 -15.38
CA GLU A 37 6.44 10.87 -15.00
C GLU A 37 6.33 9.42 -14.51
N GLN A 38 7.00 8.49 -15.20
CA GLN A 38 7.07 7.08 -14.80
C GLN A 38 7.75 6.90 -13.44
N MET A 39 8.83 7.63 -13.17
CA MET A 39 9.55 7.56 -11.90
C MET A 39 8.76 8.17 -10.74
N LEU A 40 8.05 9.27 -10.96
CA LEU A 40 7.12 9.81 -9.97
C LEU A 40 5.98 8.83 -9.67
N THR A 41 5.44 8.19 -10.70
CA THR A 41 4.40 7.15 -10.55
C THR A 41 4.92 5.96 -9.74
N LYS A 42 6.13 5.47 -10.07
CA LYS A 42 6.80 4.41 -9.32
C LYS A 42 6.98 4.78 -7.85
N ALA A 43 7.51 5.97 -7.58
CA ALA A 43 7.74 6.46 -6.22
C ALA A 43 6.43 6.55 -5.43
N HIS A 44 5.36 7.06 -6.04
CA HIS A 44 4.04 7.12 -5.40
C HIS A 44 3.50 5.73 -5.05
N MET A 45 3.56 4.78 -5.99
CA MET A 45 3.14 3.39 -5.76
C MET A 45 3.97 2.71 -4.65
N PHE A 46 5.27 2.99 -4.58
CA PHE A 46 6.13 2.51 -3.51
C PHE A 46 5.70 3.01 -2.13
N LEU A 47 5.34 4.29 -1.99
CA LEU A 47 4.86 4.85 -0.73
C LEU A 47 3.55 4.18 -0.30
N LEU A 48 2.59 4.01 -1.22
CA LEU A 48 1.34 3.30 -0.95
C LEU A 48 1.59 1.85 -0.50
N GLY A 49 2.49 1.13 -1.18
CA GLY A 49 2.85 -0.24 -0.79
C GLY A 49 3.51 -0.31 0.60
N THR A 50 4.32 0.68 0.96
CA THR A 50 4.95 0.77 2.29
C THR A 50 3.93 1.06 3.39
N ILE A 51 2.94 1.90 3.12
CA ILE A 51 1.83 2.17 4.04
C ILE A 51 1.00 0.89 4.22
N VAL A 52 0.57 0.24 3.13
CA VAL A 52 -0.18 -1.02 3.17
C VAL A 52 0.55 -2.10 3.97
N GLU A 53 1.86 -2.25 3.77
CA GLU A 53 2.68 -3.19 4.53
C GLU A 53 2.67 -2.87 6.04
N SER A 54 2.77 -1.59 6.39
CA SER A 54 2.74 -1.15 7.79
C SER A 54 1.36 -1.35 8.42
N LEU A 55 0.28 -1.03 7.71
CA LEU A 55 -1.10 -1.18 8.20
C LEU A 55 -1.44 -2.64 8.48
N THR A 56 -1.13 -3.54 7.54
CA THR A 56 -1.36 -4.98 7.72
C THR A 56 -0.55 -5.54 8.89
N LYS A 57 0.69 -5.09 9.07
CA LYS A 57 1.54 -5.51 10.20
C LYS A 57 0.99 -5.04 11.54
N GLU A 58 0.57 -3.78 11.66
CA GLU A 58 0.03 -3.26 12.91
C GLU A 58 -1.32 -3.89 13.26
N PHE A 59 -2.19 -4.12 12.26
CA PHE A 59 -3.50 -4.74 12.49
C PHE A 59 -3.38 -6.19 13.01
N ILE A 60 -2.40 -6.95 12.52
CA ILE A 60 -2.16 -8.36 12.91
C ILE A 60 -1.25 -8.45 14.15
N LYS A 61 -0.76 -7.33 14.66
CA LYS A 61 0.15 -7.34 15.82
C LYS A 61 -0.50 -8.03 17.01
N GLY A 62 0.22 -9.01 17.58
CA GLY A 62 -0.29 -9.88 18.64
C GLY A 62 -1.08 -11.12 18.15
N ARG A 63 -1.37 -11.23 16.85
CA ARG A 63 -2.12 -12.33 16.19
C ARG A 63 -1.30 -12.92 15.02
N GLU A 64 -0.13 -13.52 15.29
CA GLU A 64 0.85 -14.02 14.29
C GLU A 64 1.79 -12.94 13.66
N ALA A 65 2.27 -12.00 14.48
CA ALA A 65 3.08 -10.85 14.05
C ALA A 65 4.45 -11.16 13.38
N GLY A 66 4.88 -12.42 13.33
CA GLY A 66 6.20 -12.85 12.82
C GLY A 66 6.22 -13.26 11.34
N ALA A 67 5.06 -13.33 10.67
CA ALA A 67 4.99 -13.90 9.33
C ALA A 67 5.37 -12.88 8.22
N CYS A 68 5.93 -13.38 7.11
CA CYS A 68 6.22 -12.56 5.94
C CYS A 68 4.93 -11.95 5.35
N TYR A 69 5.04 -10.91 4.52
CA TYR A 69 3.88 -10.13 4.04
C TYR A 69 2.76 -10.99 3.44
N LYS A 70 3.08 -12.01 2.63
CA LYS A 70 2.08 -12.91 2.04
C LYS A 70 1.28 -13.70 3.09
N LYS A 71 1.97 -14.23 4.11
CA LYS A 71 1.31 -14.92 5.22
C LYS A 71 0.41 -14.00 6.04
N ARG A 72 0.77 -12.71 6.17
CA ARG A 72 -0.11 -11.70 6.79
C ARG A 72 -1.40 -11.52 5.99
N LEU A 73 -1.34 -11.52 4.67
CA LEU A 73 -2.54 -11.44 3.84
C LEU A 73 -3.40 -12.71 3.93
N GLU A 74 -2.77 -13.89 3.98
CA GLU A 74 -3.46 -15.17 4.22
C GLU A 74 -4.22 -15.15 5.55
N ALA A 75 -3.61 -14.63 6.62
CA ALA A 75 -4.27 -14.49 7.91
C ALA A 75 -5.45 -13.50 7.85
N LEU A 76 -5.32 -12.36 7.16
CA LEU A 76 -6.43 -11.41 6.99
C LEU A 76 -7.60 -12.00 6.21
N GLU A 77 -7.31 -12.80 5.18
CA GLU A 77 -8.33 -13.51 4.41
C GLU A 77 -9.01 -14.60 5.25
N ALA A 78 -8.24 -15.38 6.01
CA ALA A 78 -8.77 -16.41 6.92
C ALA A 78 -9.64 -15.81 8.03
N MET A 79 -9.33 -14.59 8.50
CA MET A 79 -10.17 -13.83 9.44
C MET A 79 -11.40 -13.18 8.79
N GLY A 80 -11.57 -13.28 7.46
CA GLY A 80 -12.66 -12.65 6.73
C GLY A 80 -12.57 -11.12 6.66
N VAL A 81 -11.41 -10.53 6.97
CA VAL A 81 -11.19 -9.07 6.92
C VAL A 81 -11.07 -8.59 5.48
N ILE A 82 -10.42 -9.39 4.63
CA ILE A 82 -10.28 -9.14 3.20
C ILE A 82 -10.75 -10.35 2.40
N ASP A 83 -11.15 -10.14 1.14
CA ASP A 83 -11.45 -11.23 0.21
C ASP A 83 -10.22 -11.57 -0.68
N ALA A 84 -10.35 -12.67 -1.43
CA ALA A 84 -9.31 -13.13 -2.36
C ALA A 84 -8.94 -12.08 -3.42
N THR A 85 -9.89 -11.24 -3.83
CA THR A 85 -9.67 -10.18 -4.82
C THR A 85 -8.75 -9.11 -4.25
N LEU A 86 -9.09 -8.58 -3.07
CA LEU A 86 -8.29 -7.59 -2.38
C LEU A 86 -6.92 -8.14 -1.99
N ARG A 87 -6.84 -9.40 -1.56
CA ARG A 87 -5.55 -10.08 -1.34
C ARG A 87 -4.67 -10.01 -2.59
N SER A 88 -5.19 -10.39 -3.75
CA SER A 88 -4.43 -10.37 -5.01
C SER A 88 -3.93 -8.96 -5.36
N GLU A 89 -4.77 -7.94 -5.17
CA GLU A 89 -4.40 -6.54 -5.39
C GLU A 89 -3.30 -6.06 -4.44
N LEU A 90 -3.34 -6.48 -3.18
CA LEU A 90 -2.34 -6.13 -2.16
C LEU A 90 -1.01 -6.87 -2.37
N GLU A 91 -1.04 -8.11 -2.86
CA GLU A 91 0.16 -8.84 -3.26
C GLU A 91 0.84 -8.17 -4.47
N TRP A 92 0.05 -7.75 -5.46
CA TRP A 92 0.55 -7.00 -6.61
C TRP A 92 1.19 -5.68 -6.18
N LEU A 93 0.52 -4.90 -5.33
CA LEU A 93 1.06 -3.62 -4.86
C LEU A 93 2.37 -3.79 -4.06
N TRP A 94 2.46 -4.85 -3.25
CA TRP A 94 3.70 -5.15 -2.53
C TRP A 94 4.84 -5.61 -3.47
N ALA A 95 4.53 -6.39 -4.50
CA ALA A 95 5.50 -6.72 -5.54
C ALA A 95 6.01 -5.45 -6.25
N MET A 96 5.12 -4.50 -6.54
CA MET A 96 5.48 -3.19 -7.10
C MET A 96 6.41 -2.40 -6.17
N ARG A 97 6.13 -2.38 -4.87
CA ARG A 97 7.00 -1.77 -3.85
C ARG A 97 8.40 -2.39 -3.87
N ASN A 98 8.52 -3.70 -4.02
CA ASN A 98 9.82 -4.38 -4.02
C ASN A 98 10.69 -4.05 -5.24
N ARG A 99 10.10 -3.52 -6.32
CA ARG A 99 10.85 -3.00 -7.47
C ARG A 99 11.58 -1.68 -7.17
N MET A 100 11.62 -1.21 -5.92
CA MET A 100 12.58 -0.18 -5.50
C MET A 100 13.97 -0.74 -5.20
N HIS A 101 14.07 -2.04 -4.89
CA HIS A 101 15.36 -2.69 -4.68
C HIS A 101 15.99 -2.96 -6.03
N LEU A 102 16.93 -2.12 -6.45
CA LEU A 102 17.52 -2.16 -7.80
C LEU A 102 18.08 -3.54 -8.19
N PHE A 103 18.61 -4.29 -7.22
CA PHE A 103 19.12 -5.65 -7.44
C PHE A 103 18.04 -6.72 -7.73
N LEU A 104 16.77 -6.42 -7.47
CA LEU A 104 15.63 -7.27 -7.82
C LEU A 104 15.07 -6.95 -9.22
N ILE A 105 15.59 -5.92 -9.90
CA ILE A 105 15.13 -5.49 -11.20
C ILE A 105 16.06 -6.07 -12.28
N SER A 106 15.56 -7.01 -13.06
CA SER A 106 16.32 -7.67 -14.12
C SER A 106 16.22 -6.96 -15.48
N GLU A 107 15.44 -5.88 -15.56
CA GLU A 107 15.11 -5.17 -16.80
C GLU A 107 15.36 -3.66 -16.66
N ALA A 108 15.61 -2.98 -17.77
CA ALA A 108 15.68 -1.51 -17.76
C ALA A 108 14.31 -0.93 -17.43
N GLU A 109 14.26 0.03 -16.51
CA GLU A 109 12.99 0.65 -16.09
C GLU A 109 12.43 1.68 -17.09
N TYR A 110 13.19 1.99 -18.13
CA TYR A 110 12.78 2.91 -19.17
C TYR A 110 11.59 2.36 -19.96
N ASN A 111 10.55 3.18 -20.08
CA ASN A 111 9.39 2.93 -20.95
C ASN A 111 8.59 1.67 -20.60
N LEU A 112 8.57 1.29 -19.32
CA LEU A 112 7.71 0.22 -18.84
C LEU A 112 6.26 0.72 -18.75
N SER A 113 5.32 0.01 -19.40
CA SER A 113 3.86 0.23 -19.24
C SER A 113 3.38 0.05 -17.80
N LEU A 114 4.23 -0.54 -16.97
CA LEU A 114 4.04 -0.81 -15.56
C LEU A 114 3.89 0.45 -14.70
N TYR A 115 4.49 1.57 -15.10
CA TYR A 115 4.40 2.85 -14.38
C TYR A 115 3.53 3.83 -15.17
N SER A 116 2.21 3.64 -15.08
CA SER A 116 1.22 4.41 -15.82
C SER A 116 0.12 4.92 -14.90
N THR A 117 -0.69 5.84 -15.41
CA THR A 117 -1.89 6.31 -14.70
C THR A 117 -2.83 5.15 -14.34
N PHE A 118 -2.89 4.10 -15.17
CA PHE A 118 -3.69 2.92 -14.89
C PHE A 118 -3.20 2.17 -13.65
N THR A 119 -1.91 1.85 -13.57
CA THR A 119 -1.33 1.13 -12.44
C THR A 119 -1.29 1.99 -11.17
N HIS A 120 -1.08 3.31 -11.32
CA HIS A 120 -1.27 4.26 -10.23
C HIS A 120 -2.69 4.17 -9.63
N ASN A 121 -3.72 4.25 -10.47
CA ASN A 121 -5.10 4.17 -10.02
C ASN A 121 -5.44 2.82 -9.39
N ARG A 122 -4.87 1.73 -9.90
CA ARG A 122 -4.96 0.39 -9.29
C ARG A 122 -4.39 0.39 -7.88
N ALA A 123 -3.19 0.95 -7.68
CA ALA A 123 -2.56 1.05 -6.36
C ALA A 123 -3.40 1.86 -5.36
N VAL A 124 -3.95 3.01 -5.79
CA VAL A 124 -4.84 3.84 -4.96
C VAL A 124 -6.12 3.07 -4.58
N LYS A 125 -6.71 2.31 -5.50
CA LYS A 125 -7.89 1.47 -5.22
C LYS A 125 -7.59 0.39 -4.19
N ALA A 126 -6.48 -0.33 -4.33
CA ALA A 126 -6.06 -1.37 -3.38
C ALA A 126 -5.85 -0.79 -1.96
N PHE A 127 -5.15 0.35 -1.87
CA PHE A 127 -4.94 1.06 -0.61
C PHE A 127 -6.26 1.46 0.07
N ARG A 128 -7.17 2.09 -0.69
CA ARG A 128 -8.48 2.52 -0.16
C ARG A 128 -9.34 1.33 0.28
N ALA A 129 -9.34 0.25 -0.49
CA ALA A 129 -10.07 -0.97 -0.16
C ALA A 129 -9.55 -1.60 1.14
N LEU A 130 -8.22 -1.66 1.33
CA LEU A 130 -7.65 -2.12 2.60
C LEU A 130 -8.07 -1.21 3.77
N LEU A 131 -7.96 0.11 3.62
CA LEU A 131 -8.36 1.03 4.70
C LEU A 131 -9.82 0.83 5.11
N ALA A 132 -10.71 0.65 4.14
CA ALA A 132 -12.12 0.38 4.39
C ALA A 132 -12.31 -0.96 5.14
N ALA A 133 -11.67 -2.02 4.67
CA ALA A 133 -11.71 -3.35 5.28
C ALA A 133 -11.24 -3.34 6.74
N LEU A 134 -10.07 -2.75 7.02
CA LEU A 134 -9.53 -2.67 8.38
C LEU A 134 -10.43 -1.83 9.30
N SER A 135 -10.96 -0.71 8.80
CA SER A 135 -11.85 0.15 9.58
C SER A 135 -13.18 -0.53 9.92
N ALA A 136 -13.75 -1.29 8.98
CA ALA A 136 -14.97 -2.05 9.20
C ALA A 136 -14.76 -3.14 10.25
N ALA A 137 -13.67 -3.93 10.14
CA ALA A 137 -13.35 -4.98 11.09
C ALA A 137 -13.18 -4.48 12.53
N THR A 138 -12.55 -3.32 12.72
CA THR A 138 -12.39 -2.70 14.05
C THR A 138 -13.71 -2.21 14.64
N THR A 139 -14.66 -1.79 13.81
CA THR A 139 -15.98 -1.38 14.30
C THR A 139 -16.78 -2.59 14.80
N THR A 140 -16.65 -3.74 14.14
CA THR A 140 -17.30 -4.99 14.54
C THR A 140 -16.74 -5.55 15.86
N ASP A 141 -15.42 -5.49 16.08
CA ASP A 141 -14.80 -5.94 17.33
C ASP A 141 -15.28 -5.10 18.54
N VAL A 142 -15.51 -3.79 18.37
CA VAL A 142 -16.01 -2.89 19.44
C VAL A 142 -17.50 -3.10 19.73
N ALA A 143 -18.30 -3.56 18.76
CA ALA A 143 -19.73 -3.80 18.95
C ALA A 143 -20.04 -5.12 19.67
N MET A 144 -19.05 -6.01 19.83
CA MET A 144 -19.17 -7.30 20.51
C MET A 144 -18.57 -7.31 21.93
N THR A 145 -18.10 -6.17 22.44
CA THR A 145 -17.61 -5.96 23.82
C THR A 145 -18.50 -5.01 24.60
#